data_AF-A5Z8M4-F1
#
_entry.id   AF-A5Z8M4-F1
#
_cell.length_a   1.000
_cell.length_b   1.000
_cell.length_c   1.000
_cell.angle_alpha   90.00
_cell.angle_beta   90.00
_cell.angle_gamma   90.00
#
_symmetry.space_group_name_H-M   'P 1'
#
loop_
_entity.id
_entity.type
_entity.pdbx_description
1 polymer ?
#
loop_
_entity_poly.entity_id
_entity_poly.type
_entity_poly.pdbx_seq_one_letter_code
_entity_poly.pdbx_strand_id
1 'polypeptide(L)'
;MVQVPKENPELNNAQLQVKLYKTADITKLWKYNTIGNYELMNNYEYSFINGNNVIEKIKVNLNEIDRNTTAKEWEGLAFVAKEVAKSEKPTAVATIADGKAVFQGLQPGLYLVEVNDAIVNGKAYRFMAYLISVPNYNAQNPAGEKIEYNVDTELKVEVNDNNITTQVTTFKPTENTTKSKAKTLKTPKNQPDETSKYFGILPQTGQLKWIIPALLIVGFGCIGIGIQLLKKENKSE
;
A
#
# COMPACT_ATOMS: atom_id res chain seq x y z
N MET A 1 10.28 -10.50 -3.64
CA MET A 1 10.60 -9.84 -4.93
C MET A 1 9.48 -8.87 -5.31
N VAL A 2 9.76 -7.86 -6.13
CA VAL A 2 8.76 -6.95 -6.71
C VAL A 2 8.63 -7.25 -8.19
N GLN A 3 7.41 -7.46 -8.69
CA GLN A 3 7.13 -7.91 -10.05
C GLN A 3 6.37 -6.85 -10.85
N VAL A 4 6.60 -6.83 -12.16
CA VAL A 4 5.79 -6.10 -13.12
C VAL A 4 4.44 -6.81 -13.30
N PRO A 5 3.32 -6.07 -13.45
CA PRO A 5 2.03 -6.65 -13.78
C PRO A 5 2.02 -7.39 -15.10
N LYS A 6 1.40 -8.58 -15.14
CA LYS A 6 1.36 -9.42 -16.36
C LYS A 6 0.67 -8.73 -17.54
N GLU A 7 -0.24 -7.80 -17.26
CA GLU A 7 -0.94 -6.95 -18.21
C GLU A 7 -0.06 -5.87 -18.86
N ASN A 8 1.15 -5.62 -18.32
CA ASN A 8 2.10 -4.63 -18.83
C ASN A 8 3.49 -5.23 -19.14
N PRO A 9 3.57 -6.26 -20.01
CA PRO A 9 4.82 -6.99 -20.28
C PRO A 9 5.93 -6.11 -20.86
N GLU A 10 5.59 -4.99 -21.50
CA GLU A 10 6.53 -3.99 -22.00
C GLU A 10 7.40 -3.36 -20.91
N LEU A 11 6.95 -3.36 -19.66
CA LEU A 11 7.71 -2.82 -18.53
C LEU A 11 8.83 -3.77 -18.07
N ASN A 12 8.81 -5.04 -18.50
CA ASN A 12 9.77 -6.06 -18.04
C ASN A 12 11.23 -5.70 -18.31
N ASN A 13 11.48 -4.91 -19.36
CA ASN A 13 12.80 -4.51 -19.81
C ASN A 13 12.98 -2.98 -19.85
N ALA A 14 12.08 -2.22 -19.21
CA ALA A 14 12.08 -0.77 -19.24
C ALA A 14 13.13 -0.10 -18.32
N GLN A 15 14.05 -0.90 -17.74
CA GLN A 15 15.11 -0.44 -16.82
C GLN A 15 14.60 0.43 -15.66
N LEU A 16 13.36 0.19 -15.23
CA LEU A 16 12.75 0.90 -14.11
C LEU A 16 13.49 0.57 -12.82
N GLN A 17 13.75 1.59 -12.00
CA GLN A 17 14.34 1.40 -10.68
C GLN A 17 13.24 1.31 -9.63
N VAL A 18 13.21 0.19 -8.91
CA VAL A 18 12.41 0.01 -7.71
C VAL A 18 13.25 0.44 -6.52
N LYS A 19 12.73 1.39 -5.74
CA LYS A 19 13.34 1.90 -4.52
C LYS A 19 12.54 1.38 -3.33
N LEU A 20 13.24 0.88 -2.32
CA LEU A 20 12.67 0.53 -1.04
C LEU A 20 13.16 1.51 0.02
N TYR A 21 12.24 2.04 0.82
CA TYR A 21 12.57 2.85 2.00
C TYR A 21 12.00 2.17 3.23
N LYS A 22 12.84 1.83 4.20
CA LYS A 22 12.39 1.30 5.49
C LYS A 22 11.72 2.44 6.26
N THR A 23 10.42 2.31 6.51
CA THR A 23 9.62 3.35 7.17
C THR A 23 9.39 3.07 8.65
N ALA A 24 9.46 1.79 9.04
CA ALA A 24 9.28 1.36 10.41
C ALA A 24 10.03 0.05 10.71
N ASP A 25 10.47 -0.10 11.96
CA ASP A 25 10.86 -1.39 12.50
C ASP A 25 9.61 -2.20 12.87
N ILE A 26 9.70 -3.52 12.76
CA ILE A 26 8.64 -4.43 13.20
C ILE A 26 9.06 -5.17 14.47
N THR A 27 8.20 -5.16 15.48
CA THR A 27 8.43 -5.85 16.75
C THR A 27 8.05 -7.33 16.66
N LYS A 28 8.47 -8.14 17.64
CA LYS A 28 8.03 -9.54 17.77
C LYS A 28 6.51 -9.69 17.94
N LEU A 29 5.83 -8.63 18.36
CA LEU A 29 4.38 -8.56 18.50
C LEU A 29 3.70 -7.99 17.24
N TRP A 30 4.42 -7.91 16.12
CA TRP A 30 3.90 -7.45 14.84
C TRP A 30 3.34 -6.02 14.85
N LYS A 31 3.85 -5.20 15.76
CA LYS A 31 3.63 -3.75 15.78
C LYS A 31 4.76 -3.03 15.08
N TYR A 32 4.41 -1.98 14.34
CA TYR A 32 5.37 -1.12 13.68
C TYR A 32 5.74 0.07 14.56
N ASN A 33 7.02 0.40 14.58
CA ASN A 33 7.54 1.63 15.16
C ASN A 33 8.21 2.41 14.04
N THR A 34 7.65 3.57 13.68
CA THR A 34 8.23 4.44 12.66
C THR A 34 9.66 4.86 13.01
N ILE A 35 10.46 5.12 11.98
CA ILE A 35 11.86 5.53 12.15
C ILE A 35 12.12 6.91 11.53
N GLY A 36 12.95 7.73 12.18
CA GLY A 36 13.38 9.03 11.65
C GLY A 36 12.22 9.92 11.22
N ASN A 37 12.30 10.49 10.02
CA ASN A 37 11.28 11.40 9.51
C ASN A 37 9.93 10.71 9.19
N TYR A 38 9.88 9.37 9.17
CA TYR A 38 8.64 8.62 9.01
C TYR A 38 7.75 8.66 10.25
N GLU A 39 8.19 9.26 11.38
CA GLU A 39 7.33 9.55 12.53
C GLU A 39 6.06 10.35 12.16
N LEU A 40 6.11 11.11 11.06
CA LEU A 40 4.95 11.81 10.49
C LEU A 40 3.78 10.86 10.16
N MET A 41 4.04 9.58 9.88
CA MET A 41 2.99 8.59 9.62
C MET A 41 2.13 8.25 10.85
N ASN A 42 2.51 8.69 12.05
CA ASN A 42 1.75 8.44 13.29
C ASN A 42 0.73 9.52 13.62
N ASN A 43 0.72 10.64 12.91
CA ASN A 43 -0.18 11.74 13.22
C ASN A 43 -0.37 12.64 12.00
N TYR A 44 -0.93 12.07 10.94
CA TYR A 44 -1.21 12.81 9.71
C TYR A 44 -2.69 12.75 9.35
N GLU A 45 -3.28 13.88 9.00
CA GLU A 45 -4.63 13.96 8.45
C GLU A 45 -4.52 14.30 6.95
N TYR A 46 -4.89 13.35 6.11
CA TYR A 46 -4.93 13.52 4.67
C TYR A 46 -6.33 13.87 4.21
N SER A 47 -6.46 14.88 3.36
CA SER A 47 -7.74 15.32 2.79
C SER A 47 -7.89 14.82 1.37
N PHE A 48 -8.96 14.10 1.08
CA PHE A 48 -9.42 13.84 -0.27
C PHE A 48 -10.16 15.08 -0.77
N ILE A 49 -9.68 15.65 -1.87
CA ILE A 49 -10.26 16.86 -2.47
C ILE A 49 -10.79 16.56 -3.87
N ASN A 50 -11.90 17.20 -4.24
CA ASN A 50 -12.38 17.26 -5.61
C ASN A 50 -12.55 18.73 -6.00
N GLY A 51 -11.67 19.20 -6.89
CA GLY A 51 -11.44 20.62 -7.10
C GLY A 51 -11.00 21.28 -5.79
N ASN A 52 -11.78 22.25 -5.32
CA ASN A 52 -11.48 23.01 -4.10
C ASN A 52 -12.19 22.48 -2.85
N ASN A 53 -13.03 21.44 -2.98
CA ASN A 53 -13.83 20.93 -1.89
C ASN A 53 -13.15 19.73 -1.22
N VAL A 54 -12.99 19.77 0.10
CA VAL A 54 -12.62 18.60 0.90
C VAL A 54 -13.82 17.67 0.98
N ILE A 55 -13.70 16.49 0.36
CA ILE A 55 -14.74 15.46 0.37
C ILE A 55 -14.61 14.60 1.63
N GLU A 56 -13.39 14.32 2.05
CA GLU A 56 -13.13 13.41 3.17
C GLU A 56 -11.79 13.74 3.81
N LYS A 57 -11.71 13.56 5.13
CA LYS A 57 -10.47 13.65 5.89
C LYS A 57 -10.21 12.29 6.52
N ILE A 58 -9.02 11.76 6.28
CA ILE A 58 -8.58 10.48 6.83
C ILE A 58 -7.36 10.74 7.70
N LYS A 59 -7.54 10.50 9.00
CA LYS A 59 -6.42 10.46 9.92
C LYS A 59 -5.74 9.12 9.77
N VAL A 60 -4.45 9.14 9.47
CA VAL A 60 -3.59 7.95 9.47
C VAL A 60 -2.66 7.98 10.67
N ASN A 61 -2.54 6.83 11.32
CA ASN A 61 -1.63 6.62 12.43
C ASN A 61 -1.08 5.18 12.35
N LEU A 62 0.20 5.04 11.98
CA LEU A 62 0.82 3.73 11.85
C LEU A 62 0.81 2.93 13.17
N ASN A 63 0.82 3.60 14.34
CA ASN A 63 0.78 2.92 15.63
C ASN A 63 -0.60 2.34 15.99
N GLU A 64 -1.66 2.81 15.33
CA GLU A 64 -3.05 2.40 15.57
C GLU A 64 -3.55 1.37 14.55
N ILE A 65 -2.69 0.93 13.61
CA ILE A 65 -3.12 -0.03 12.61
C ILE A 65 -3.47 -1.38 13.23
N ASP A 66 -4.49 -2.02 12.68
CA ASP A 66 -5.00 -3.31 13.10
C ASP A 66 -5.73 -4.01 11.95
N ARG A 67 -6.27 -5.21 12.17
CA ARG A 67 -7.01 -5.95 11.15
C ARG A 67 -8.16 -5.19 10.44
N ASN A 68 -8.65 -4.08 11.01
CA ASN A 68 -9.71 -3.26 10.45
C ASN A 68 -9.18 -2.08 9.62
N THR A 69 -7.87 -1.84 9.62
CA THR A 69 -7.25 -0.80 8.79
C THR A 69 -7.62 -1.02 7.32
N THR A 70 -8.24 0.00 6.75
CA THR A 70 -8.81 0.00 5.41
C THR A 70 -7.74 0.21 4.35
N ALA A 71 -8.06 -0.14 3.10
CA ALA A 71 -7.20 0.13 1.95
C ALA A 71 -6.84 1.63 1.83
N LYS A 72 -7.78 2.49 2.19
CA LYS A 72 -7.67 3.94 2.06
C LYS A 72 -6.74 4.55 3.11
N GLU A 73 -6.77 4.02 4.34
CA GLU A 73 -5.80 4.37 5.38
C GLU A 73 -4.40 3.90 4.99
N TRP A 74 -4.26 2.70 4.40
CA TRP A 74 -2.99 2.22 3.86
C TRP A 74 -2.45 3.07 2.72
N GLU A 75 -3.32 3.53 1.82
CA GLU A 75 -2.97 4.46 0.75
C GLU A 75 -2.51 5.81 1.34
N GLY A 76 -3.21 6.33 2.35
CA GLY A 76 -2.80 7.54 3.07
C GLY A 76 -1.43 7.40 3.74
N LEU A 77 -1.17 6.27 4.40
CA LEU A 77 0.14 5.96 5.00
C LEU A 77 1.25 5.90 3.93
N ALA A 78 0.99 5.22 2.80
CA ALA A 78 1.95 5.13 1.70
C ALA A 78 2.21 6.49 1.05
N PHE A 79 1.18 7.32 0.92
CA PHE A 79 1.30 8.68 0.44
C PHE A 79 2.19 9.54 1.36
N VAL A 80 1.94 9.52 2.67
CA VAL A 80 2.80 10.23 3.65
C VAL A 80 4.24 9.72 3.57
N ALA A 81 4.44 8.41 3.49
CA ALA A 81 5.76 7.82 3.34
C ALA A 81 6.46 8.27 2.04
N LYS A 82 5.73 8.35 0.92
CA LYS A 82 6.26 8.84 -0.36
C LYS A 82 6.69 10.31 -0.27
N GLU A 83 5.91 11.15 0.41
CA GLU A 83 6.26 12.55 0.61
C GLU A 83 7.52 12.70 1.46
N VAL A 84 7.67 11.92 2.53
CA VAL A 84 8.91 11.86 3.33
C VAL A 84 10.09 11.35 2.49
N ALA A 85 9.86 10.33 1.65
CA ALA A 85 10.89 9.71 0.81
C ALA A 85 11.58 10.70 -0.15
N LYS A 86 10.95 11.82 -0.51
CA LYS A 86 11.56 12.86 -1.37
C LYS A 86 12.83 13.47 -0.78
N SER A 87 12.97 13.46 0.55
CA SER A 87 14.16 13.95 1.26
C SER A 87 15.03 12.85 1.84
N GLU A 88 14.64 11.58 1.69
CA GLU A 88 15.36 10.43 2.25
C GLU A 88 16.16 9.67 1.18
N LYS A 89 17.15 8.90 1.64
CA LYS A 89 17.86 7.95 0.77
C LYS A 89 17.13 6.60 0.78
N PRO A 90 16.98 5.93 -0.38
CA PRO A 90 16.47 4.57 -0.40
C PRO A 90 17.32 3.64 0.47
N THR A 91 16.67 2.76 1.21
CA THR A 91 17.32 1.66 1.93
C THR A 91 17.91 0.65 0.95
N ALA A 92 17.22 0.40 -0.16
CA ALA A 92 17.71 -0.45 -1.24
C ALA A 92 17.16 0.03 -2.58
N VAL A 93 17.90 -0.24 -3.66
CA VAL A 93 17.48 0.03 -5.03
C VAL A 93 17.79 -1.20 -5.88
N ALA A 94 16.86 -1.60 -6.73
CA ALA A 94 17.06 -2.64 -7.72
C ALA A 94 16.42 -2.23 -9.04
N THR A 95 17.07 -2.58 -10.15
CA THR A 95 16.52 -2.38 -11.49
C THR A 95 15.68 -3.58 -11.87
N ILE A 96 14.54 -3.35 -12.51
CA ILE A 96 13.71 -4.42 -13.08
C ILE A 96 14.48 -5.09 -14.23
N ALA A 97 14.66 -6.40 -14.11
CA ALA A 97 15.17 -7.27 -15.15
C ALA A 97 14.24 -8.48 -15.27
N ASP A 98 13.86 -8.86 -16.49
CA ASP A 98 12.93 -9.95 -16.77
C ASP A 98 11.62 -9.85 -15.96
N GLY A 99 11.10 -8.62 -15.82
CA GLY A 99 9.86 -8.34 -15.09
C GLY A 99 9.98 -8.34 -13.57
N LYS A 100 11.19 -8.43 -13.02
CA LYS A 100 11.42 -8.62 -11.59
C LYS A 100 12.52 -7.73 -11.04
N ALA A 101 12.31 -7.22 -9.83
CA ALA A 101 13.32 -6.62 -8.98
C ALA A 101 13.46 -7.45 -7.69
N VAL A 102 14.68 -7.92 -7.41
CA VAL A 102 14.96 -8.79 -6.26
C VAL A 102 15.81 -8.04 -5.25
N PHE A 103 15.37 -8.08 -4.00
CA PHE A 103 16.05 -7.49 -2.85
C PHE A 103 16.40 -8.61 -1.87
N GLN A 104 17.61 -8.56 -1.31
CA GLN A 104 18.12 -9.56 -0.37
C GLN A 104 18.68 -8.89 0.88
N GLY A 105 18.71 -9.61 2.00
CA GLY A 105 19.29 -9.10 3.26
C GLY A 105 18.55 -7.91 3.86
N LEU A 106 17.27 -7.71 3.51
CA LEU A 106 16.45 -6.67 4.12
C LEU A 106 16.25 -6.97 5.61
N GLN A 107 16.42 -5.95 6.44
CA GLN A 107 16.08 -6.06 7.86
C GLN A 107 14.56 -6.16 8.04
N PRO A 108 14.07 -6.84 9.08
CA PRO A 108 12.64 -6.82 9.37
C PRO A 108 12.11 -5.39 9.54
N GLY A 109 10.97 -5.10 8.94
CA GLY A 109 10.34 -3.79 8.99
C GLY A 109 9.25 -3.59 7.94
N LEU A 110 8.64 -2.41 7.97
CA LEU A 110 7.75 -1.92 6.93
C LEU A 110 8.55 -1.14 5.90
N TYR A 111 8.30 -1.41 4.63
CA TYR A 111 8.98 -0.76 3.52
C TYR A 111 7.99 -0.05 2.60
N LEU A 112 8.30 1.17 2.19
CA LEU A 112 7.68 1.82 1.04
C LEU A 112 8.30 1.28 -0.23
N VAL A 113 7.47 0.79 -1.15
CA VAL A 113 7.86 0.47 -2.52
C VAL A 113 7.54 1.68 -3.40
N GLU A 114 8.56 2.24 -4.05
CA GLU A 114 8.43 3.38 -4.95
C GLU A 114 9.11 3.09 -6.30
N VAL A 115 8.42 3.45 -7.37
CA VAL A 115 8.95 3.51 -8.73
C VAL A 115 8.57 4.88 -9.30
N ASN A 116 9.48 5.50 -10.06
CA ASN A 116 9.17 6.75 -10.74
C ASN A 116 8.22 6.49 -11.92
N ASP A 117 7.28 7.40 -12.16
CA ASP A 117 6.47 7.42 -13.37
C ASP A 117 7.35 7.39 -14.63
N ALA A 118 6.91 6.66 -15.65
CA ALA A 118 7.71 6.41 -16.84
C ALA A 118 6.88 6.43 -18.12
N ILE A 119 7.54 6.77 -19.23
CA ILE A 119 6.98 6.61 -20.57
C ILE A 119 7.68 5.43 -21.23
N VAL A 120 6.92 4.40 -21.56
CA VAL A 120 7.43 3.18 -22.22
C VAL A 120 6.60 2.93 -23.46
N ASN A 121 7.24 2.81 -24.62
CA ASN A 121 6.58 2.58 -25.90
C ASN A 121 5.42 3.57 -26.19
N GLY A 122 5.58 4.84 -25.81
CA GLY A 122 4.59 5.89 -26.03
C GLY A 122 3.41 5.92 -25.05
N LYS A 123 3.36 5.01 -24.07
CA LYS A 123 2.35 4.98 -23.01
C LYS A 123 2.91 5.57 -21.72
N ALA A 124 2.09 6.37 -21.01
CA ALA A 124 2.44 6.93 -19.72
C ALA A 124 1.98 5.98 -18.59
N TYR A 125 2.92 5.55 -17.76
CA TYR A 125 2.70 4.68 -16.61
C TYR A 125 2.89 5.48 -15.33
N ARG A 126 1.86 5.47 -14.48
CA ARG A 126 1.91 6.05 -13.14
C ARG A 126 2.02 4.93 -12.12
N PHE A 127 3.08 4.97 -11.32
CA PHE A 127 3.32 3.95 -10.31
C PHE A 127 2.83 4.44 -8.96
N MET A 128 1.84 3.75 -8.41
CA MET A 128 1.35 4.04 -7.06
C MET A 128 2.31 3.43 -6.05
N ALA A 129 2.83 4.26 -5.14
CA ALA A 129 3.63 3.76 -4.04
C ALA A 129 2.75 3.03 -3.02
N TYR A 130 3.30 2.01 -2.36
CA TYR A 130 2.58 1.23 -1.36
C TYR A 130 3.53 0.70 -0.28
N LEU A 131 2.96 0.35 0.87
CA LEU A 131 3.71 -0.22 1.99
C LEU A 131 3.64 -1.75 1.95
N ILE A 132 4.76 -2.40 2.28
CA ILE A 132 4.88 -3.86 2.37
C ILE A 132 5.67 -4.24 3.61
N SER A 133 5.19 -5.24 4.35
CA SER A 133 5.91 -5.79 5.50
C SER A 133 6.93 -6.83 5.06
N VAL A 134 8.11 -6.80 5.66
CA VAL A 134 9.11 -7.88 5.57
C VAL A 134 9.49 -8.27 7.00
N PRO A 135 9.21 -9.50 7.47
CA PRO A 135 8.40 -10.54 6.82
C PRO A 135 6.93 -10.13 6.69
N ASN A 136 6.18 -10.82 5.81
CA ASN A 136 4.74 -10.63 5.63
C ASN A 136 3.96 -11.77 6.29
N TYR A 137 2.65 -11.56 6.53
CA TYR A 137 1.75 -12.60 7.02
C TYR A 137 0.75 -13.02 5.95
N ASN A 138 0.75 -14.31 5.61
CA ASN A 138 -0.17 -14.90 4.65
C ASN A 138 -1.24 -15.72 5.37
N ALA A 139 -2.41 -15.10 5.57
CA ALA A 139 -3.58 -15.74 6.18
C ALA A 139 -4.18 -16.88 5.34
N GLN A 140 -3.81 -16.98 4.06
CA GLN A 140 -4.41 -17.89 3.06
C GLN A 140 -3.55 -19.13 2.83
N ASN A 141 -2.50 -19.35 3.64
CA ASN A 141 -1.73 -20.58 3.63
C ASN A 141 -2.25 -21.54 4.72
N PRO A 142 -3.22 -22.43 4.42
CA PRO A 142 -3.78 -23.36 5.41
C PRO A 142 -2.84 -24.51 5.78
N ALA A 143 -1.75 -24.73 5.04
CA ALA A 143 -0.89 -25.91 5.16
C ALA A 143 0.60 -25.59 5.43
N GLY A 144 0.97 -24.32 5.58
CA GLY A 144 2.38 -23.90 5.70
C GLY A 144 2.63 -22.84 6.76
N GLU A 145 3.89 -22.40 6.84
CA GLU A 145 4.30 -21.28 7.70
C GLU A 145 3.55 -20.02 7.26
N LYS A 146 2.77 -19.43 8.17
CA LYS A 146 1.95 -18.24 7.89
C LYS A 146 2.80 -16.96 7.77
N ILE A 147 4.07 -17.05 8.13
CA ILE A 147 5.04 -15.96 8.06
C ILE A 147 5.88 -16.17 6.80
N GLU A 148 5.84 -15.20 5.89
CA GLU A 148 6.61 -15.20 4.66
C GLU A 148 7.82 -14.28 4.82
N TYR A 149 9.01 -14.86 4.90
CA TYR A 149 10.26 -14.11 4.87
C TYR A 149 10.65 -13.73 3.43
N ASN A 150 10.29 -14.57 2.47
CA ASN A 150 10.40 -14.27 1.04
C ASN A 150 9.08 -13.67 0.58
N VAL A 151 9.01 -12.34 0.59
CA VAL A 151 7.78 -11.60 0.29
C VAL A 151 7.72 -11.26 -1.18
N ASP A 152 6.67 -11.69 -1.88
CA ASP A 152 6.41 -11.36 -3.28
C ASP A 152 5.26 -10.36 -3.42
N THR A 153 5.49 -9.34 -4.23
CA THR A 153 4.52 -8.28 -4.51
C THR A 153 4.61 -7.84 -5.97
N GLU A 154 3.58 -7.13 -6.42
CA GLU A 154 3.45 -6.62 -7.79
C GLU A 154 3.39 -5.10 -7.76
N LEU A 155 3.90 -4.43 -8.79
CA LEU A 155 3.78 -2.97 -8.91
C LEU A 155 2.32 -2.59 -9.12
N LYS A 156 1.91 -1.46 -8.55
CA LYS A 156 0.59 -0.89 -8.76
C LYS A 156 0.68 0.18 -9.84
N VAL A 157 0.04 -0.06 -10.98
CA VAL A 157 0.27 0.72 -12.19
C VAL A 157 -1.06 1.22 -12.74
N GLU A 158 -1.13 2.53 -13.01
CA GLU A 158 -2.18 3.13 -13.82
C GLU A 158 -1.59 3.48 -15.20
N VAL A 159 -2.27 3.04 -16.27
CA VAL A 159 -1.88 3.32 -17.65
C VAL A 159 -2.80 4.39 -18.21
N ASN A 160 -2.24 5.51 -18.66
CA ASN A 160 -3.01 6.57 -19.30
C ASN A 160 -2.63 6.64 -20.78
N ASP A 161 -3.57 6.29 -21.66
CA ASP A 161 -3.36 6.32 -23.10
C ASP A 161 -3.48 7.75 -23.68
N ASN A 162 -4.12 8.72 -23.00
CA ASN A 162 -4.28 10.11 -23.45
C ASN A 162 -4.52 11.12 -22.29
N ASN A 163 -4.05 12.36 -22.46
CA ASN A 163 -4.07 13.60 -21.64
C ASN A 163 -4.75 13.63 -20.24
N ILE A 164 -4.01 14.21 -19.28
CA ILE A 164 -4.18 14.17 -17.83
C ILE A 164 -5.40 14.99 -17.33
N THR A 165 -6.31 14.36 -16.57
CA THR A 165 -7.08 15.06 -15.52
C THR A 165 -6.34 14.86 -14.21
N THR A 166 -5.61 15.88 -13.78
CA THR A 166 -4.84 15.86 -12.54
C THR A 166 -5.82 15.90 -11.39
N GLN A 167 -6.12 14.75 -10.78
CA GLN A 167 -6.58 14.75 -9.39
C GLN A 167 -5.37 15.20 -8.56
N VAL A 168 -5.25 16.51 -8.39
CA VAL A 168 -4.31 17.13 -7.46
C VAL A 168 -4.85 16.78 -6.08
N THR A 169 -4.15 15.92 -5.34
CA THR A 169 -4.39 15.86 -3.91
C THR A 169 -3.40 16.77 -3.21
N THR A 170 -3.92 17.86 -2.65
CA THR A 170 -3.11 18.88 -2.00
C THR A 170 -2.69 18.41 -0.61
N PHE A 171 -1.37 18.44 -0.39
CA PHE A 171 -0.71 18.19 0.89
C PHE A 171 -0.92 19.38 1.83
N LYS A 172 -1.43 19.16 3.04
CA LYS A 172 -1.33 20.15 4.12
C LYS A 172 -1.05 19.44 5.45
N PRO A 173 0.21 19.45 5.93
CA PRO A 173 0.52 19.02 7.28
C PRO A 173 -0.23 19.87 8.28
N THR A 174 -0.83 19.24 9.29
CA THR A 174 -1.31 19.98 10.46
C THR A 174 -0.09 20.26 11.35
N GLU A 175 0.24 21.53 11.51
CA GLU A 175 1.46 22.02 12.16
C GLU A 175 1.42 21.79 13.69
N ASN A 176 1.76 20.59 14.14
CA ASN A 176 1.91 20.31 15.57
C ASN A 176 3.33 19.80 15.88
N THR A 177 4.32 20.68 15.73
CA THR A 177 5.70 20.44 16.16
C THR A 177 5.78 20.45 17.68
N THR A 178 5.80 19.28 18.32
CA THR A 178 6.29 19.17 19.70
C THR A 178 7.62 18.43 19.69
N LYS A 179 8.67 19.16 20.07
CA LYS A 179 10.07 18.73 20.19
C LYS A 179 10.19 17.35 20.88
N SER A 180 10.79 16.40 20.17
CA SER A 180 11.19 15.09 20.70
C SER A 180 12.17 15.27 21.86
N LYS A 181 11.79 14.80 23.06
CA LYS A 181 12.70 14.53 24.17
C LYS A 181 12.94 13.03 24.22
N ALA A 182 14.17 12.64 23.91
CA ALA A 182 14.66 11.28 24.11
C ALA A 182 14.40 10.81 25.55
N LYS A 183 13.79 9.62 25.70
CA LYS A 183 13.66 8.96 27.00
C LYS A 183 14.24 7.55 26.94
N THR A 184 15.18 7.33 27.85
CA THR A 184 16.08 6.18 27.98
C THR A 184 15.35 4.87 28.26
N LEU A 185 15.82 3.82 27.57
CA LEU A 185 15.46 2.41 27.67
C LEU A 185 15.64 1.83 29.09
N LYS A 186 14.69 1.01 29.54
CA LYS A 186 14.90 0.00 30.59
C LYS A 186 14.29 -1.35 30.18
N THR A 187 15.12 -2.38 30.24
CA THR A 187 14.82 -3.82 30.06
C THR A 187 14.03 -4.38 31.26
N PRO A 188 13.14 -5.37 31.05
CA PRO A 188 13.23 -6.61 31.83
C PRO A 188 13.08 -7.91 31.01
N LYS A 189 13.54 -9.01 31.64
CA LYS A 189 13.79 -10.39 31.17
C LYS A 189 12.55 -11.33 31.25
N ASN A 190 12.46 -12.24 30.27
CA ASN A 190 12.05 -13.67 30.26
C ASN A 190 10.60 -14.19 30.53
N GLN A 191 9.95 -14.66 29.44
CA GLN A 191 9.26 -15.98 29.15
C GLN A 191 7.89 -16.34 29.83
N PRO A 192 6.96 -17.15 29.24
CA PRO A 192 6.78 -17.71 27.88
C PRO A 192 5.45 -17.37 27.14
N ASP A 193 5.50 -17.49 25.80
CA ASP A 193 4.43 -17.86 24.85
C ASP A 193 3.06 -17.12 24.86
N GLU A 194 3.03 -15.89 24.33
CA GLU A 194 1.79 -15.19 23.92
C GLU A 194 1.69 -15.01 22.39
N THR A 195 2.48 -15.75 21.62
CA THR A 195 2.62 -15.54 20.18
C THR A 195 1.29 -15.76 19.43
N SER A 196 0.45 -16.71 19.87
CA SER A 196 -0.81 -17.08 19.21
C SER A 196 -1.91 -16.01 19.25
N LYS A 197 -1.91 -15.11 20.25
CA LYS A 197 -2.99 -14.12 20.46
C LYS A 197 -2.85 -12.89 19.56
N TYR A 198 -1.62 -12.58 19.13
CA TYR A 198 -1.32 -11.40 18.31
C TYR A 198 -1.38 -11.68 16.79
N PHE A 199 -1.39 -12.95 16.36
CA PHE A 199 -1.50 -13.32 14.94
C PHE A 199 -2.83 -12.92 14.29
N GLY A 200 -3.87 -12.59 15.07
CA GLY A 200 -5.17 -12.13 14.56
C GLY A 200 -5.27 -10.62 14.33
N ILE A 201 -4.20 -9.84 14.53
CA ILE A 201 -4.23 -8.37 14.60
C ILE A 201 -3.55 -7.72 13.39
N LEU A 202 -2.98 -8.50 12.47
CA LEU A 202 -2.19 -7.95 11.37
C LEU A 202 -3.04 -7.27 10.30
N PRO A 203 -2.93 -5.94 10.11
CA PRO A 203 -3.50 -5.29 8.95
C PRO A 203 -2.78 -5.80 7.70
N GLN A 204 -3.52 -6.36 6.74
CA GLN A 204 -2.92 -6.69 5.46
C GLN A 204 -2.43 -5.41 4.78
N THR A 205 -1.13 -5.33 4.52
CA THR A 205 -0.51 -4.21 3.82
C THR A 205 -0.88 -4.29 2.34
N GLY A 206 -1.67 -3.34 1.84
CA GLY A 206 -1.75 -3.01 0.40
C GLY A 206 -2.18 -4.09 -0.61
N GLN A 207 -2.29 -5.37 -0.23
CA GLN A 207 -2.83 -6.48 -1.01
C GLN A 207 -4.35 -6.50 -0.84
N LEU A 208 -5.06 -5.61 -1.53
CA LEU A 208 -6.49 -5.80 -1.69
C LEU A 208 -6.87 -6.15 -3.12
N LYS A 209 -7.67 -7.21 -3.20
CA LYS A 209 -8.32 -7.83 -4.35
C LYS A 209 -9.44 -6.96 -4.95
N TRP A 210 -9.23 -5.66 -5.17
CA TRP A 210 -10.29 -4.71 -5.56
C TRP A 210 -10.64 -4.67 -7.05
N ILE A 211 -10.83 -5.84 -7.68
CA ILE A 211 -11.64 -5.86 -8.92
C ILE A 211 -12.79 -6.86 -8.80
N ILE A 212 -12.67 -7.98 -8.08
CA ILE A 212 -13.65 -9.07 -8.25
C ILE A 212 -14.93 -8.93 -7.39
N PRO A 213 -14.91 -8.56 -6.09
CA PRO A 213 -16.16 -8.51 -5.32
C PRO A 213 -17.07 -7.32 -5.67
N ALA A 214 -16.49 -6.14 -5.96
CA ALA A 214 -17.26 -4.94 -6.30
C ALA A 214 -17.87 -5.01 -7.71
N LEU A 215 -17.16 -5.58 -8.70
CA LEU A 215 -17.73 -5.77 -10.05
C LEU A 215 -18.81 -6.86 -10.08
N LEU A 216 -18.69 -7.94 -9.28
CA LEU A 216 -19.71 -8.98 -9.25
C LEU A 216 -21.06 -8.46 -8.74
N ILE A 217 -21.06 -7.59 -7.72
CA ILE A 217 -22.31 -7.02 -7.18
C ILE A 217 -22.96 -6.05 -8.18
N VAL A 218 -22.19 -5.20 -8.85
CA VAL A 218 -22.71 -4.26 -9.87
C VAL A 218 -23.15 -5.00 -11.13
N GLY A 219 -22.42 -6.04 -11.56
CA GLY A 219 -22.72 -6.84 -12.74
C GLY A 219 -24.04 -7.61 -12.64
N PHE A 220 -24.32 -8.26 -11.50
CA PHE A 220 -25.61 -8.94 -11.30
C PHE A 220 -26.80 -7.97 -11.22
N GLY A 221 -26.59 -6.76 -10.68
CA GLY A 221 -27.60 -5.70 -10.67
C GLY A 221 -28.02 -5.25 -12.07
N CYS A 222 -27.05 -5.01 -12.97
CA CYS A 222 -27.33 -4.61 -14.35
C CYS A 222 -28.04 -5.70 -15.17
N ILE A 223 -27.69 -6.97 -14.97
CA ILE A 223 -28.36 -8.10 -15.65
C ILE A 223 -29.82 -8.24 -15.17
N GLY A 224 -30.06 -8.10 -13.86
CA GLY A 224 -31.41 -8.17 -13.30
C GLY A 224 -32.34 -7.07 -13.85
N ILE A 225 -31.85 -5.83 -13.89
CA ILE A 225 -32.61 -4.69 -14.44
C ILE A 225 -32.86 -4.89 -15.95
N GLY A 226 -31.88 -5.40 -16.70
CA GLY A 226 -32.03 -5.68 -18.13
C GLY A 226 -33.12 -6.72 -18.44
N ILE A 227 -33.15 -7.84 -17.69
CA ILE A 227 -34.19 -8.87 -17.86
C ILE A 227 -35.59 -8.33 -17.50
N GLN A 228 -35.67 -7.43 -16.51
CA GLN A 228 -36.94 -6.88 -16.07
C GLN A 228 -37.52 -5.82 -17.02
N LEU A 229 -36.67 -5.10 -17.76
CA LEU A 229 -37.07 -4.20 -18.84
C LEU A 229 -37.54 -4.98 -20.08
N LEU A 230 -36.83 -6.04 -20.49
CA LEU A 230 -37.23 -6.94 -21.59
C LEU A 230 -38.58 -7.63 -21.33
N LYS A 231 -38.87 -7.97 -20.06
CA LYS A 231 -40.16 -8.59 -19.70
C LYS A 231 -41.33 -7.60 -19.67
N LYS A 232 -41.05 -6.29 -19.64
CA LYS A 232 -42.07 -5.23 -19.61
C LYS A 232 -42.48 -4.81 -21.02
N GLU A 233 -41.58 -4.85 -22.01
CA GLU A 233 -41.91 -4.62 -23.43
C GLU A 233 -42.77 -5.75 -24.02
N ASN A 234 -42.48 -7.01 -23.70
CA ASN A 234 -43.26 -8.16 -24.20
C ASN A 234 -44.66 -8.30 -23.57
N LYS A 235 -45.11 -7.33 -22.77
CA LYS A 235 -46.42 -7.30 -22.12
C LYS A 235 -47.28 -6.09 -22.54
N SER A 236 -46.78 -5.27 -23.46
CA SER A 236 -47.47 -4.09 -24.00
C SER A 236 -47.88 -4.23 -25.48
N GLU A 237 -47.96 -5.46 -26.00
CA GLU A 237 -48.73 -5.78 -27.21
C GLU A 237 -49.99 -6.58 -26.84
#